data_AF-A0A6M3K957-F1
#
_entry.id   AF-A0A6M3K957-F1
#
_cell.length_a   1.000
_cell.length_b   1.000
_cell.length_c   1.000
_cell.angle_alpha   90.00
_cell.angle_beta   90.00
_cell.angle_gamma   90.00
#
_symmetry.space_group_name_H-M   'P 1'
#
loop_
_entity.id
_entity.type
_entity.pdbx_description
1 polymer ?
#
loop_
_entity_poly.entity_id
_entity_poly.type
_entity_poly.pdbx_seq_one_letter_code
_entity_poly.pdbx_strand_id
1 'polypeptide(L)'
;MDAVVVAFLKRRPDLFAPTPPITREIVAFPTPRAYARVSYILQHEGLNSVELAESVAGMIGPGAASEFMAFCENIDRLPDPIDVMMGKVKFPRQADVAIATSVAITQVLLKGSQYNDAYFKHSCSWPAEYVVGLQFPVIKDMTPKWRGDNGWGMASVAAKYGEWFDTFADMIGRAEQ
;
A
#
# COMPACT_ATOMS: atom_id res chain seq x y z
N MET A 1 14.47 -10.28 8.79
CA MET A 1 13.12 -9.99 9.31
C MET A 1 12.20 -9.84 8.12
N ASP A 2 11.03 -10.45 8.17
CA ASP A 2 10.05 -10.50 7.10
C ASP A 2 9.48 -9.11 6.79
N ALA A 3 9.27 -8.81 5.51
CA ALA A 3 8.85 -7.48 5.06
C ALA A 3 7.44 -7.11 5.53
N VAL A 4 6.53 -8.09 5.66
CA VAL A 4 5.16 -7.89 6.15
C VAL A 4 5.18 -7.48 7.61
N VAL A 5 6.01 -8.14 8.43
CA VAL A 5 6.17 -7.79 9.85
C VAL A 5 6.74 -6.37 10.00
N VAL A 6 7.75 -6.02 9.20
CA VAL A 6 8.32 -4.66 9.22
C VAL A 6 7.27 -3.61 8.83
N ALA A 7 6.47 -3.87 7.80
CA ALA A 7 5.40 -2.98 7.37
C ALA A 7 4.33 -2.79 8.46
N PHE A 8 3.92 -3.88 9.12
CA PHE A 8 2.98 -3.83 10.23
C PHE A 8 3.50 -2.99 11.40
N LEU A 9 4.74 -3.21 11.83
CA LEU A 9 5.35 -2.46 12.93
C LEU A 9 5.49 -0.96 12.62
N LYS A 10 5.70 -0.58 11.35
CA LYS A 10 5.69 0.82 10.93
C LYS A 10 4.29 1.44 10.99
N ARG A 11 3.24 0.66 10.70
CA ARG A 11 1.84 1.09 10.83
C ARG A 11 1.42 1.26 12.29
N ARG A 12 2.00 0.47 13.20
CA ARG A 12 1.66 0.45 14.64
C ARG A 12 2.87 0.82 15.53
N PRO A 13 3.39 2.05 15.44
CA PRO A 13 4.52 2.49 16.28
C PRO A 13 4.15 2.56 17.77
N ASP A 14 2.86 2.64 18.08
CA ASP A 14 2.32 2.62 19.44
C ASP A 14 2.57 1.30 20.18
N LEU A 15 2.84 0.20 19.46
CA LEU A 15 3.22 -1.08 20.08
C LEU A 15 4.57 -1.03 20.81
N PHE A 16 5.37 0.02 20.60
CA PHE A 16 6.63 0.26 21.30
C PHE A 16 6.46 1.06 22.60
N ALA A 17 5.23 1.44 22.98
CA ALA A 17 4.93 2.05 24.27
C ALA A 17 5.30 1.10 25.44
N PRO A 18 5.59 1.63 26.65
CA PRO A 18 6.06 0.81 27.76
C PRO A 18 5.07 -0.31 28.09
N THR A 19 5.63 -1.51 28.23
CA THR A 19 4.84 -2.72 28.45
C THR A 19 4.04 -2.59 29.75
N PRO A 20 2.73 -2.91 29.75
CA PRO A 20 1.94 -2.91 30.98
C PRO A 20 2.53 -3.92 31.98
N PRO A 21 2.29 -3.74 33.30
CA PRO A 21 2.86 -4.60 34.33
C PRO A 21 2.49 -6.07 34.08
N ILE A 22 3.50 -6.93 34.07
CA ILE A 22 3.35 -8.37 33.82
C ILE A 22 2.61 -9.01 35.00
N THR A 23 1.38 -9.47 34.76
CA THR A 23 0.63 -10.29 35.70
C THR A 23 0.82 -11.77 35.38
N ARG A 24 0.52 -12.66 36.34
CA ARG A 24 0.63 -14.12 36.17
C ARG A 24 -0.31 -14.71 35.11
N GLU A 25 -1.29 -13.94 34.65
CA GLU A 25 -2.30 -14.36 33.68
C GLU A 25 -1.93 -14.04 32.23
N ILE A 26 -0.86 -13.26 31.99
CA ILE A 26 -0.48 -12.85 30.64
C ILE A 26 0.60 -13.78 30.09
N VAL A 27 0.22 -14.58 29.09
CA VAL A 27 1.06 -15.65 28.51
C VAL A 27 1.85 -15.18 27.28
N ALA A 28 1.41 -14.13 26.57
CA ALA A 28 2.04 -13.61 25.37
C ALA A 28 1.99 -12.08 25.27
N PHE A 29 3.08 -11.46 24.79
CA PHE A 29 3.21 -10.00 24.68
C PHE A 29 3.81 -9.57 23.33
N PRO A 30 3.29 -8.49 22.71
CA PRO A 30 3.75 -7.98 21.43
C PRO A 30 5.07 -7.20 21.58
N THR A 31 6.16 -7.88 21.92
CA THR A 31 7.51 -7.30 22.04
C THR A 31 8.27 -7.37 20.71
N PRO A 32 9.31 -6.54 20.50
CA PRO A 32 10.17 -6.66 19.31
C PRO A 32 10.72 -8.09 19.10
N ARG A 33 11.08 -8.77 20.20
CA ARG A 33 11.53 -10.18 20.17
C ARG A 33 10.41 -11.15 19.79
N ALA A 34 9.16 -10.91 20.20
CA ALA A 34 8.03 -11.74 19.78
C ALA A 34 7.74 -11.58 18.28
N TYR A 35 7.79 -10.36 17.74
CA TYR A 35 7.67 -10.14 16.30
C TYR A 35 8.82 -10.72 15.47
N ALA A 36 10.03 -10.82 16.04
CA ALA A 36 11.12 -11.56 15.38
C ALA A 36 10.78 -13.06 15.23
N ARG A 37 10.03 -13.66 16.17
CA ARG A 37 9.54 -15.05 16.05
C ARG A 37 8.39 -15.18 15.07
N VAL A 38 7.48 -14.20 15.04
CA VAL A 38 6.43 -14.11 14.00
C VAL A 38 7.06 -14.03 12.60
N SER A 39 8.13 -13.24 12.44
CA SER A 39 8.89 -13.18 11.18
C SER A 39 9.49 -14.53 10.77
N TYR A 40 9.82 -15.41 11.71
CA TYR A 40 10.39 -16.73 11.40
C TYR A 40 9.31 -17.73 10.99
N ILE A 41 8.15 -17.69 11.66
CA ILE A 41 7.06 -18.63 11.37
C ILE A 41 6.35 -18.32 10.04
N LEU A 42 6.32 -17.06 9.61
CA LEU A 42 5.82 -16.68 8.28
C LEU A 42 6.66 -17.25 7.14
N GLN A 43 7.92 -17.61 7.41
CA GLN A 43 8.81 -18.24 6.43
C GLN A 43 8.69 -19.76 6.40
N HIS A 44 7.91 -20.35 7.32
CA HIS A 44 7.69 -21.79 7.35
C HIS A 44 6.56 -22.16 6.39
N GLU A 45 6.89 -23.01 5.43
CA GLU A 45 5.90 -23.65 4.56
C GLU A 45 5.19 -24.78 5.32
N GLY A 46 3.90 -24.99 5.04
CA GLY A 46 3.12 -26.13 5.54
C GLY A 46 2.15 -25.84 6.68
N LEU A 47 2.10 -24.61 7.21
CA LEU A 47 1.03 -24.18 8.11
C LEU A 47 -0.19 -23.73 7.32
N ASN A 48 -1.37 -24.21 7.69
CA ASN A 48 -2.61 -23.63 7.19
C ASN A 48 -2.93 -22.30 7.89
N SER A 49 -3.92 -21.57 7.39
CA SER A 49 -4.26 -20.23 7.90
C SER A 49 -4.67 -20.21 9.38
N VAL A 50 -5.31 -21.28 9.87
CA VAL A 50 -5.74 -21.42 11.27
C VAL A 50 -4.53 -21.69 12.15
N GLU A 51 -3.68 -22.64 11.77
CA GLU A 51 -2.46 -22.99 12.52
C GLU A 51 -1.49 -21.80 12.61
N LEU A 52 -1.36 -21.04 11.52
CA LEU A 52 -0.58 -19.81 11.49
C LEU A 52 -1.16 -18.77 12.46
N ALA A 53 -2.47 -18.53 12.42
CA ALA A 53 -3.13 -17.57 13.29
C ALA A 53 -3.00 -17.93 14.78
N GLU A 54 -3.19 -19.20 15.13
CA GLU A 54 -3.01 -19.70 16.49
C GLU A 54 -1.56 -19.56 16.97
N SER A 55 -0.60 -19.90 16.09
CA SER A 55 0.83 -19.77 16.41
C SER A 55 1.24 -18.32 16.62
N VAL A 56 0.74 -17.40 15.79
CA VAL A 56 0.97 -15.96 15.96
C VAL A 56 0.34 -15.47 17.26
N ALA A 57 -0.90 -15.85 17.57
CA ALA A 57 -1.58 -15.52 18.83
C ALA A 57 -0.81 -16.00 20.06
N GLY A 58 -0.21 -17.20 20.00
CA GLY A 58 0.65 -17.72 21.06
C GLY A 58 1.95 -16.91 21.27
N MET A 59 2.39 -16.13 20.27
CA MET A 59 3.62 -15.33 20.37
C MET A 59 3.38 -13.89 20.83
N ILE A 60 2.35 -13.23 20.27
CA ILE A 60 2.09 -11.79 20.47
C ILE A 60 0.78 -11.49 21.19
N GLY A 61 0.01 -12.52 21.57
CA GLY A 61 -1.29 -12.40 22.20
C GLY A 61 -2.44 -12.27 21.19
N PRO A 62 -3.66 -12.67 21.56
CA PRO A 62 -4.80 -12.76 20.63
C PRO A 62 -5.22 -11.41 20.03
N GLY A 63 -5.14 -10.32 20.82
CA GLY A 63 -5.49 -8.98 20.32
C GLY A 63 -4.56 -8.50 19.21
N ALA A 64 -3.24 -8.53 19.46
CA ALA A 64 -2.24 -8.13 18.47
C ALA A 64 -2.21 -9.09 17.27
N ALA A 65 -2.42 -10.38 17.49
CA ALA A 65 -2.50 -11.37 16.42
C ALA A 65 -3.71 -11.16 15.51
N SER A 66 -4.90 -10.90 16.06
CA SER A 66 -6.09 -10.61 15.26
C SER A 66 -5.86 -9.44 14.31
N GLU A 67 -5.21 -8.39 14.79
CA GLU A 67 -4.90 -7.22 13.96
C GLU A 67 -3.81 -7.52 12.92
N PHE A 68 -2.75 -8.22 13.32
CA PHE A 68 -1.68 -8.61 12.41
C PHE A 68 -2.19 -9.51 11.27
N MET A 69 -3.07 -10.47 11.59
CA MET A 69 -3.65 -11.35 10.59
C MET A 69 -4.59 -10.59 9.64
N ALA A 70 -5.38 -9.63 10.14
CA ALA A 70 -6.19 -8.76 9.29
C ALA A 70 -5.31 -7.87 8.37
N PHE A 71 -4.15 -7.43 8.86
CA PHE A 71 -3.18 -6.73 8.03
C PHE A 71 -2.59 -7.61 6.93
N CYS A 72 -2.26 -8.86 7.23
CA CYS A 72 -1.79 -9.84 6.22
C CYS A 72 -2.87 -10.09 5.17
N GLU A 73 -4.11 -10.31 5.58
CA GLU A 73 -5.23 -10.51 4.65
C GLU A 73 -5.44 -9.30 3.72
N ASN A 74 -5.28 -8.08 4.24
CA ASN A 74 -5.34 -6.88 3.41
C ASN A 74 -4.20 -6.80 2.39
N ILE A 75 -3.00 -7.27 2.74
CA ILE A 75 -1.86 -7.36 1.82
C ILE A 75 -2.12 -8.41 0.74
N ASP A 76 -2.65 -9.57 1.11
CA ASP A 76 -2.95 -10.66 0.16
C ASP A 76 -4.02 -10.26 -0.86
N ARG A 77 -4.89 -9.31 -0.50
CA ARG A 77 -5.90 -8.72 -1.39
C ARG A 77 -5.36 -7.64 -2.31
N LEU A 78 -4.09 -7.25 -2.20
CA LEU A 78 -3.52 -6.20 -3.04
C LEU A 78 -3.43 -6.70 -4.49
N PRO A 79 -4.07 -6.01 -5.44
CA PRO A 79 -3.90 -6.33 -6.85
C PRO A 79 -2.49 -5.94 -7.31
N ASP A 80 -2.01 -6.60 -8.36
CA ASP A 80 -0.78 -6.18 -9.02
C ASP A 80 -0.96 -4.74 -9.56
N PRO A 81 -0.09 -3.78 -9.17
CA PRO A 81 -0.24 -2.38 -9.56
C PRO A 81 -0.15 -2.17 -11.07
N ILE A 82 0.61 -3.00 -11.78
CA ILE A 82 0.75 -2.94 -13.24
C ILE A 82 -0.54 -3.43 -13.89
N ASP A 83 -1.13 -4.54 -13.42
CA ASP A 83 -2.40 -5.02 -13.95
C ASP A 83 -3.55 -4.02 -13.71
N VAL A 84 -3.53 -3.28 -12.60
CA VAL A 84 -4.45 -2.16 -12.36
C VAL A 84 -4.22 -1.02 -13.35
N MET A 85 -2.96 -0.60 -13.56
CA MET A 85 -2.61 0.44 -14.54
C MET A 85 -2.97 0.05 -15.97
N MET A 86 -2.87 -1.23 -16.33
CA MET A 86 -3.28 -1.76 -17.64
C MET A 86 -4.79 -1.96 -17.78
N GLY A 87 -5.57 -1.72 -16.73
CA GLY A 87 -7.02 -1.92 -16.72
C GLY A 87 -7.46 -3.38 -16.74
N LYS A 88 -6.58 -4.34 -16.47
CA LYS A 88 -6.91 -5.77 -16.39
C LYS A 88 -7.65 -6.12 -15.10
N VAL A 89 -7.30 -5.43 -14.01
CA VAL A 89 -7.96 -5.56 -12.70
C VAL A 89 -8.56 -4.20 -12.33
N LYS A 90 -9.75 -4.22 -11.71
CA LYS A 90 -10.40 -3.00 -11.25
C LYS A 90 -9.66 -2.42 -10.04
N PHE A 91 -9.61 -1.09 -9.97
CA PHE A 91 -9.11 -0.41 -8.79
C PHE A 91 -9.97 -0.79 -7.56
N PRO A 92 -9.35 -1.17 -6.43
CA PRO A 92 -10.09 -1.68 -5.28
C PRO A 92 -10.94 -0.59 -4.62
N ARG A 93 -12.10 -1.00 -4.08
CA ARG A 93 -13.06 -0.09 -3.41
C ARG A 93 -12.84 0.04 -1.90
N GLN A 94 -12.23 -0.95 -1.27
CA GLN A 94 -11.97 -0.92 0.17
C GLN A 94 -10.85 0.07 0.45
N ALA A 95 -11.08 1.04 1.35
CA ALA A 95 -10.17 2.18 1.56
C ALA A 95 -8.71 1.77 1.84
N ASP A 96 -8.47 0.86 2.78
CA ASP A 96 -7.13 0.39 3.13
C ASP A 96 -6.39 -0.22 1.91
N VAL A 97 -7.10 -1.02 1.10
CA VAL A 97 -6.56 -1.67 -0.10
C VAL A 97 -6.35 -0.64 -1.22
N ALA A 98 -7.25 0.33 -1.35
CA ALA A 98 -7.16 1.44 -2.30
C ALA A 98 -5.95 2.35 -2.03
N ILE A 99 -5.70 2.71 -0.77
CA ILE A 99 -4.52 3.50 -0.36
C ILE A 99 -3.25 2.72 -0.68
N ALA A 100 -3.17 1.45 -0.27
CA ALA A 100 -1.99 0.63 -0.51
C ALA A 100 -1.73 0.40 -2.01
N THR A 101 -2.78 0.13 -2.80
CA THR A 101 -2.69 0.03 -4.27
C THR A 101 -2.22 1.35 -4.87
N SER A 102 -2.75 2.47 -4.38
CA SER A 102 -2.36 3.81 -4.85
C SER A 102 -0.87 4.07 -4.64
N VAL A 103 -0.35 3.76 -3.45
CA VAL A 103 1.08 3.86 -3.12
C VAL A 103 1.93 2.92 -3.99
N ALA A 104 1.47 1.68 -4.20
CA ALA A 104 2.18 0.70 -5.05
C ALA A 104 2.30 1.19 -6.51
N ILE A 105 1.22 1.74 -7.07
CA ILE A 105 1.20 2.35 -8.40
C ILE A 105 2.18 3.52 -8.46
N THR A 106 2.16 4.42 -7.47
CA THR A 106 3.14 5.51 -7.38
C THR A 106 4.55 4.96 -7.42
N GLN A 107 4.90 3.97 -6.59
CA GLN A 107 6.24 3.37 -6.58
C GLN A 107 6.66 2.80 -7.93
N VAL A 108 5.74 2.20 -8.69
CA VAL A 108 6.01 1.71 -10.04
C VAL A 108 6.28 2.87 -11.01
N LEU A 109 5.47 3.92 -10.96
CA LEU A 109 5.64 5.12 -11.81
C LEU A 109 6.92 5.90 -11.48
N LEU A 110 7.33 5.92 -10.21
CA LEU A 110 8.58 6.53 -9.77
C LEU A 110 9.81 5.80 -10.32
N LYS A 111 9.71 4.48 -10.62
CA LYS A 111 10.81 3.67 -11.12
C LYS A 111 11.04 3.81 -12.63
N GLY A 112 10.09 4.35 -13.40
CA GLY A 112 10.31 4.59 -14.83
C GLY A 112 9.05 4.85 -15.64
N SER A 113 9.26 5.33 -16.86
CA SER A 113 8.24 5.88 -17.76
C SER A 113 7.42 4.84 -18.54
N GLN A 114 7.78 3.56 -18.46
CA GLN A 114 7.18 2.51 -19.31
C GLN A 114 5.68 2.28 -19.09
N TYR A 115 5.14 2.68 -17.92
CA TYR A 115 3.73 2.47 -17.57
C TYR A 115 2.90 3.76 -17.57
N ASN A 116 3.47 4.87 -18.04
CA ASN A 116 2.82 6.18 -18.03
C ASN A 116 1.57 6.20 -18.89
N ASP A 117 1.69 5.67 -20.10
CA ASP A 117 0.60 5.60 -21.06
C ASP A 117 -0.58 4.82 -20.48
N ALA A 118 -0.30 3.71 -19.80
CA ALA A 118 -1.31 2.89 -19.14
C ALA A 118 -1.95 3.65 -17.96
N TYR A 119 -1.13 4.28 -17.12
CA TYR A 119 -1.61 5.11 -16.01
C TYR A 119 -2.53 6.23 -16.48
N PHE A 120 -2.10 7.07 -17.43
CA PHE A 120 -2.92 8.17 -17.93
C PHE A 120 -4.21 7.65 -18.57
N LYS A 121 -4.15 6.54 -19.31
CA LYS A 121 -5.36 5.97 -19.94
C LYS A 121 -6.42 5.50 -18.94
N HIS A 122 -6.01 4.91 -17.81
CA HIS A 122 -6.94 4.21 -16.91
C HIS A 122 -7.24 4.95 -15.60
N SER A 123 -6.38 5.87 -15.17
CA SER A 123 -6.50 6.57 -13.88
C SER A 123 -7.76 7.44 -13.74
N CYS A 124 -8.32 7.97 -14.84
CA CYS A 124 -9.59 8.72 -14.80
C CYS A 124 -10.80 7.88 -14.34
N SER A 125 -10.70 6.56 -14.39
CA SER A 125 -11.77 5.67 -13.92
C SER A 125 -11.69 5.35 -12.42
N TRP A 126 -10.63 5.78 -11.74
CA TRP A 126 -10.39 5.48 -10.33
C TRP A 126 -10.99 6.58 -9.43
N PRO A 127 -11.26 6.29 -8.14
CA PRO A 127 -11.76 7.31 -7.23
C PRO A 127 -10.77 8.47 -7.08
N ALA A 128 -11.28 9.70 -7.16
CA ALA A 128 -10.47 10.90 -7.29
C ALA A 128 -9.56 11.14 -6.08
N GLU A 129 -10.00 10.77 -4.88
CA GLU A 129 -9.26 10.94 -3.64
C GLU A 129 -7.92 10.19 -3.64
N TYR A 130 -7.82 9.04 -4.31
CA TYR A 130 -6.58 8.26 -4.38
C TYR A 130 -5.65 8.75 -5.50
N VAL A 131 -6.21 9.26 -6.60
CA VAL A 131 -5.43 9.79 -7.73
C VAL A 131 -4.89 11.17 -7.40
N VAL A 132 -5.76 12.09 -6.98
CA VAL A 132 -5.46 13.49 -6.66
C VAL A 132 -4.74 13.60 -5.32
N GLY A 133 -5.19 12.86 -4.29
CA GLY A 133 -4.68 13.02 -2.93
C GLY A 133 -3.33 12.36 -2.68
N LEU A 134 -3.01 11.28 -3.40
CA LEU A 134 -1.83 10.46 -3.10
C LEU A 134 -0.86 10.32 -4.27
N GLN A 135 -1.34 10.05 -5.49
CA GLN A 135 -0.45 9.75 -6.62
C GLN A 135 0.09 11.02 -7.27
N PHE A 136 -0.81 11.93 -7.64
CA PHE A 136 -0.45 13.09 -8.46
C PHE A 136 0.52 14.06 -7.78
N PRO A 137 0.37 14.45 -6.50
CA PRO A 137 1.31 15.38 -5.85
C PRO A 137 2.72 14.79 -5.78
N VAL A 138 2.83 13.50 -5.41
CA VAL A 138 4.10 12.78 -5.33
C VAL A 138 4.77 12.68 -6.70
N ILE A 139 4.00 12.37 -7.75
CA ILE A 139 4.51 12.31 -9.12
C ILE A 139 4.90 13.69 -9.63
N LYS A 140 4.08 14.72 -9.38
CA LYS A 140 4.34 16.12 -9.78
C LYS A 140 5.65 16.62 -9.21
N ASP A 141 5.92 16.40 -7.93
CA ASP A 141 7.16 16.83 -7.30
C ASP A 141 8.39 16.06 -7.82
N MET A 142 8.18 14.87 -8.38
CA MET A 142 9.22 14.07 -9.03
C MET A 142 9.34 14.30 -10.55
N THR A 143 8.42 15.05 -11.17
CA THR A 143 8.49 15.40 -12.60
C THR A 143 9.80 16.05 -13.04
N PRO A 144 10.56 16.82 -12.24
CA PRO A 144 11.86 17.34 -12.68
C PRO A 144 12.89 16.25 -13.01
N LYS A 145 12.87 15.11 -12.29
CA LYS A 145 13.75 13.95 -12.58
C LYS A 145 13.29 13.22 -13.84
N TRP A 146 11.99 13.05 -14.00
CA TRP A 146 11.38 12.47 -15.20
C TRP A 146 11.62 13.29 -16.48
N ARG A 147 11.70 14.62 -16.35
CA ARG A 147 12.00 15.55 -17.44
C ARG A 147 13.44 15.42 -17.97
N GLY A 148 14.39 15.05 -17.10
CA GLY A 148 15.81 14.95 -17.44
C GLY A 148 16.19 13.70 -18.22
N ASP A 149 15.56 12.57 -17.91
CA ASP A 149 16.02 11.27 -18.44
C ASP A 149 15.33 10.83 -19.75
N ASN A 150 14.14 11.37 -20.08
CA ASN A 150 13.32 10.83 -21.18
C ASN A 150 12.74 11.88 -22.16
N GLY A 151 13.02 13.17 -22.02
CA GLY A 151 12.55 14.22 -22.96
C GLY A 151 11.04 14.55 -22.90
N TRP A 152 10.31 14.04 -21.91
CA TRP A 152 8.89 14.32 -21.71
C TRP A 152 8.69 15.62 -20.91
N GLY A 153 8.51 16.75 -21.62
CA GLY A 153 8.10 18.02 -21.02
C GLY A 153 6.59 18.10 -20.76
N MET A 154 6.15 18.99 -19.85
CA MET A 154 4.72 19.25 -19.60
C MET A 154 3.93 19.54 -20.89
N ALA A 155 4.54 20.23 -21.86
CA ALA A 155 3.93 20.49 -23.16
C ALA A 155 3.69 19.20 -23.98
N SER A 156 4.61 18.23 -23.94
CA SER A 156 4.46 16.94 -24.63
C SER A 156 3.43 16.03 -23.97
N VAL A 157 3.38 16.03 -22.62
CA VAL A 157 2.35 15.31 -21.85
C VAL A 157 0.98 15.95 -22.11
N ALA A 158 0.88 17.29 -22.07
CA ALA A 158 -0.36 18.00 -22.36
C ALA A 158 -0.82 17.82 -23.81
N ALA A 159 0.10 17.77 -24.77
CA ALA A 159 -0.23 17.51 -26.17
C ALA A 159 -0.73 16.08 -26.38
N LYS A 160 -0.15 15.08 -25.69
CA LYS A 160 -0.53 13.67 -25.84
C LYS A 160 -1.77 13.28 -25.00
N TYR A 161 -1.95 13.94 -23.85
CA TYR A 161 -2.97 13.60 -22.85
C TYR A 161 -3.86 14.80 -22.48
N GLY A 162 -4.10 15.72 -23.42
CA GLY A 162 -4.92 16.91 -23.16
C GLY A 162 -6.29 16.58 -22.56
N GLU A 163 -7.01 15.62 -23.16
CA GLU A 163 -8.31 15.14 -22.66
C GLU A 163 -8.24 14.55 -21.24
N TRP A 164 -7.10 13.95 -20.88
CA TRP A 164 -6.89 13.46 -19.51
C TRP A 164 -6.81 14.62 -18.53
N PHE A 165 -6.11 15.71 -18.88
CA PHE A 165 -6.01 16.89 -18.01
C PHE A 165 -7.37 17.55 -17.79
N ASP A 166 -8.21 17.62 -18.81
CA ASP A 166 -9.58 18.13 -18.68
C ASP A 166 -10.40 17.24 -17.74
N THR A 167 -10.38 15.93 -17.96
CA THR A 167 -11.08 14.96 -17.10
C THR A 167 -10.56 15.00 -15.67
N PHE A 168 -9.26 15.20 -15.50
CA PHE A 168 -8.61 15.31 -14.19
C PHE A 168 -8.96 16.62 -13.48
N ALA A 169 -9.04 17.75 -14.21
CA ALA A 169 -9.51 19.01 -13.66
C ALA A 169 -10.95 18.89 -13.15
N ASP A 170 -11.82 18.20 -13.89
CA ASP A 170 -13.18 17.89 -13.46
C ASP A 170 -13.22 16.95 -12.24
N MET A 171 -12.26 16.03 -12.11
CA MET A 171 -12.14 15.19 -10.91
C MET A 171 -11.76 16.02 -9.68
N ILE A 172 -10.82 16.96 -9.82
CA ILE A 172 -10.44 17.88 -8.73
C ILE A 172 -11.63 18.73 -8.31
N GLY A 173 -12.31 19.37 -9.27
CA GLY A 173 -13.45 20.24 -8.97
C GLY A 173 -14.62 19.52 -8.29
N ARG A 174 -14.75 18.20 -8.47
CA ARG A 174 -15.73 17.35 -7.77
C ARG A 174 -15.28 16.91 -6.38
N ALA A 175 -13.98 16.78 -6.15
CA ALA A 175 -13.43 16.36 -4.86
C ALA A 175 -13.36 17.52 -3.84
N GLU A 176 -13.38 18.77 -4.30
CA GLU A 176 -13.33 19.98 -3.47
C GLU A 176 -14.72 20.51 -3.04
N GLN A 177 -15.81 19.90 -3.51
CA GLN A 177 -17.21 20.23 -3.16
C GLN A 177 -17.75 19.33 -2.05
#